data_AF-A0A2K3N5S9-F1
#
_entry.id   AF-A0A2K3N5S9-F1
#
_cell.length_a   1.000
_cell.length_b   1.000
_cell.length_c   1.000
_cell.angle_alpha   90.00
_cell.angle_beta   90.00
_cell.angle_gamma   90.00
#
_symmetry.space_group_name_H-M   'P 1'
#
loop_
_entity.id
_entity.type
_entity.pdbx_description
1 polymer ?
#
loop_
_entity_poly.entity_id
_entity_poly.type
_entity_poly.pdbx_seq_one_letter_code
_entity_poly.pdbx_strand_id
1 'polypeptide(L)'
;MEGVDHLAFERNKAEFDVDAMKIVWAGSSHAFEVSDRMSRLVASDPAFRKDHRPMLGRKELFKSTLKKAAYAWKRIIELRLSGRGGSFYA
;
A
#
# COMPACT_ATOMS: atom_id res chain seq x y z
N MET A 1 -9.04 -17.30 17.91
CA MET A 1 -7.56 -17.38 17.93
C MET A 1 -7.06 -16.15 17.18
N GLU A 2 -7.13 -14.99 17.83
CA GLU A 2 -7.03 -13.68 17.19
C GLU A 2 -5.62 -13.10 17.36
N GLY A 3 -4.99 -12.67 16.27
CA GLY A 3 -3.80 -11.81 16.31
C GLY A 3 -2.50 -12.42 16.84
N VAL A 4 -2.47 -13.70 17.22
CA VAL A 4 -1.26 -14.37 17.71
C VAL A 4 -0.26 -14.50 16.56
N ASP A 5 0.92 -13.90 16.71
CA ASP A 5 2.00 -14.03 15.74
C ASP A 5 2.67 -15.41 15.86
N HIS A 6 2.16 -16.37 15.10
CA HIS A 6 2.70 -17.72 15.03
C HIS A 6 4.12 -17.79 14.46
N LEU A 7 4.63 -16.70 13.86
CA LEU A 7 5.98 -16.61 13.30
C LEU A 7 6.96 -15.86 14.23
N ALA A 8 6.54 -15.50 15.45
CA ALA A 8 7.39 -14.78 16.40
C ALA A 8 8.71 -15.51 16.69
N PHE A 9 8.67 -16.84 16.82
CA PHE A 9 9.87 -17.66 17.03
C PHE A 9 10.87 -17.55 15.89
N GLU A 10 10.39 -17.53 14.64
CA GLU A 10 11.27 -17.38 13.46
C GLU A 10 11.83 -15.96 13.36
N ARG A 11 11.04 -14.94 13.68
CA ARG A 11 11.53 -13.54 13.68
C ARG A 11 12.62 -13.30 14.71
N ASN A 12 12.57 -14.00 15.85
CA ASN A 12 13.60 -13.91 16.90
C ASN A 12 14.95 -14.54 16.49
N LYS A 13 15.01 -15.33 15.42
CA LYS A 13 16.27 -15.89 14.91
C LYS A 13 17.04 -14.91 14.02
N ALA A 14 16.49 -13.73 13.73
CA ALA A 14 17.17 -12.75 12.90
C ALA A 14 18.43 -12.23 13.60
N GLU A 15 19.59 -12.40 12.95
CA GLU A 15 20.89 -11.89 13.41
C GLU A 15 21.15 -10.44 12.97
N PHE A 16 20.14 -9.78 12.40
CA PHE A 16 20.20 -8.41 11.93
C PHE A 16 18.91 -7.66 12.32
N ASP A 17 19.02 -6.33 12.41
CA ASP A 17 17.87 -5.48 12.64
C ASP A 17 17.04 -5.35 11.34
N VAL A 18 15.86 -5.96 11.38
CA VAL A 18 14.92 -5.95 10.25
C VAL A 18 14.40 -4.54 9.95
N ASP A 19 14.28 -3.65 10.94
CA ASP A 19 13.80 -2.29 10.73
C ASP A 19 14.86 -1.43 10.02
N ALA A 20 16.13 -1.57 10.40
CA ALA A 20 17.24 -0.97 9.65
C ALA A 20 17.28 -1.51 8.20
N MET A 21 17.06 -2.82 8.02
CA MET A 21 17.05 -3.43 6.68
C MET A 21 15.92 -2.90 5.79
N LYS A 22 14.74 -2.60 6.34
CA LYS A 22 13.63 -1.98 5.57
C LYS A 22 14.02 -0.64 4.99
N ILE A 23 14.80 0.16 5.71
CA ILE A 23 15.30 1.46 5.24
C ILE A 23 16.28 1.27 4.09
N VAL A 24 17.23 0.32 4.24
CA VAL A 24 18.18 -0.05 3.18
C VAL A 24 17.44 -0.50 1.93
N TRP A 25 16.45 -1.37 2.08
CA TRP A 25 15.60 -1.85 0.97
C TRP A 25 14.84 -0.72 0.28
N ALA A 26 14.29 0.22 1.04
CA ALA A 26 13.57 1.37 0.50
C ALA A 26 14.51 2.40 -0.14
N GLY A 27 15.83 2.30 0.08
CA GLY A 27 16.87 3.21 -0.40
C GLY A 27 17.00 4.52 0.38
N SER A 28 16.04 4.86 1.25
CA SER A 28 16.12 5.98 2.19
C SER A 28 14.99 5.92 3.22
N SER A 29 15.17 6.55 4.39
CA SER A 29 14.11 6.64 5.41
C SER A 29 12.87 7.36 4.88
N HIS A 30 13.05 8.45 4.13
CA HIS A 30 11.94 9.18 3.51
C HIS A 30 11.13 8.31 2.52
N ALA A 31 11.81 7.47 1.72
CA ALA A 31 11.12 6.56 0.81
C ALA A 31 10.36 5.47 1.56
N PHE A 32 10.92 4.95 2.65
CA PHE A 32 10.25 3.98 3.51
C PHE A 32 8.98 4.56 4.12
N GLU A 33 9.06 5.74 4.75
CA GLU A 33 7.92 6.40 5.40
C GLU A 33 6.77 6.71 4.42
N VAL A 34 7.11 7.25 3.23
CA VAL A 34 6.10 7.56 2.22
C VAL A 34 5.44 6.27 1.71
N SER A 35 6.24 5.24 1.43
CA SER A 35 5.74 3.95 0.92
C SER A 35 4.87 3.22 1.95
N ASP A 36 5.30 3.16 3.20
CA ASP A 36 4.57 2.52 4.30
C ASP A 36 3.24 3.24 4.57
N ARG A 37 3.25 4.58 4.64
CA ARG A 37 2.03 5.38 4.81
C ARG A 37 1.03 5.16 3.66
N MET A 38 1.49 5.18 2.41
CA MET A 38 0.63 4.94 1.25
C MET A 38 0.08 3.50 1.24
N SER A 39 0.91 2.52 1.62
CA SER A 39 0.51 1.11 1.67
C SER A 39 -0.60 0.89 2.71
N ARG A 40 -0.47 1.47 3.91
CA ARG A 40 -1.52 1.41 4.94
C ARG A 40 -2.81 2.10 4.50
N LEU A 41 -2.70 3.26 3.86
CA LEU A 41 -3.86 3.98 3.32
C LEU A 41 -4.65 3.09 2.35
N VAL A 42 -3.97 2.48 1.37
CA VAL A 42 -4.59 1.59 0.38
C VAL A 42 -5.16 0.32 1.02
N ALA A 43 -4.46 -0.28 1.99
CA ALA A 43 -4.89 -1.50 2.66
C ALA A 43 -6.14 -1.28 3.53
N SER A 44 -6.25 -0.12 4.17
CA SER A 44 -7.39 0.23 5.04
C SER A 44 -8.67 0.58 4.27
N ASP A 45 -8.56 0.97 3.00
CA ASP A 45 -9.70 1.43 2.20
C ASP A 45 -10.40 0.24 1.50
N PRO A 46 -11.68 -0.05 1.84
CA PRO A 46 -12.42 -1.15 1.24
C PRO A 46 -12.54 -1.06 -0.29
N ALA A 47 -12.51 0.14 -0.87
CA ALA A 47 -12.60 0.34 -2.30
C ALA A 47 -11.42 -0.29 -3.06
N PHE A 48 -10.26 -0.48 -2.40
CA PHE A 48 -9.09 -1.09 -3.00
C PHE A 48 -8.94 -2.60 -2.72
N ARG A 49 -9.89 -3.24 -2.03
CA ARG A 49 -9.87 -4.70 -1.79
C ARG A 49 -9.75 -5.52 -3.08
N LYS A 50 -8.89 -6.54 -3.08
CA LYS A 50 -8.57 -7.40 -4.24
C LYS A 50 -8.70 -8.91 -3.98
N ASP A 51 -9.12 -9.29 -2.79
CA ASP A 51 -9.35 -10.68 -2.34
C ASP A 51 -10.23 -11.50 -3.28
N HIS A 52 -11.32 -10.92 -3.77
CA HIS A 52 -12.29 -11.57 -4.67
C HIS A 52 -11.94 -11.44 -6.17
N ARG A 53 -10.77 -10.90 -6.52
CA ARG A 53 -10.37 -10.67 -7.93
C ARG A 53 -10.44 -11.93 -8.81
N PRO A 54 -10.05 -13.13 -8.35
CA PRO A 54 -10.13 -14.35 -9.16
C PRO A 54 -11.57 -14.79 -9.50
N MET A 55 -12.58 -14.29 -8.78
CA MET A 55 -13.98 -14.67 -8.97
C MET A 55 -14.71 -13.81 -10.01
N LEU A 56 -14.06 -12.78 -10.56
CA LEU A 56 -14.69 -11.82 -11.47
C LEU A 56 -14.49 -12.21 -12.93
N GLY A 57 -15.55 -12.09 -13.74
CA GLY A 57 -15.44 -12.20 -15.19
C GLY A 57 -14.65 -11.03 -15.80
N ARG A 58 -14.09 -11.19 -17.01
CA ARG A 58 -13.24 -10.16 -17.67
C ARG A 58 -13.89 -8.76 -17.72
N LYS A 59 -15.17 -8.67 -18.07
CA LYS A 59 -15.91 -7.40 -18.15
C LYS A 59 -16.06 -6.73 -16.77
N GLU A 60 -16.37 -7.52 -15.74
CA GLU A 60 -16.54 -7.04 -14.37
C GLU A 60 -15.21 -6.59 -13.77
N LEU A 61 -14.15 -7.36 -14.02
CA LEU A 61 -12.78 -7.00 -13.62
C LEU A 61 -12.36 -5.67 -14.26
N PHE A 62 -12.64 -5.48 -15.55
CA PHE A 62 -12.34 -4.24 -16.26
C PHE A 62 -13.13 -3.06 -15.67
N LYS A 63 -14.44 -3.20 -15.48
CA LYS A 63 -15.29 -2.17 -14.86
C LYS A 63 -14.82 -1.82 -13.43
N SER A 64 -14.48 -2.82 -12.62
CA SER A 64 -13.94 -2.65 -11.27
C SER A 64 -12.61 -1.90 -11.30
N THR A 65 -11.74 -2.19 -12.26
CA THR A 65 -10.45 -1.51 -12.45
C THR A 65 -10.64 -0.03 -12.78
N LEU A 66 -11.54 0.31 -13.71
CA LEU A 66 -11.86 1.70 -14.04
C LEU A 66 -12.42 2.46 -12.83
N LYS A 67 -13.32 1.83 -12.06
CA LYS A 67 -13.88 2.42 -10.84
C LYS A 67 -12.79 2.72 -9.80
N LYS A 68 -11.85 1.79 -9.59
CA LYS A 68 -10.73 1.96 -8.67
C LYS A 68 -9.76 3.05 -9.13
N ALA A 69 -9.48 3.15 -10.43
CA ALA A 69 -8.62 4.18 -10.98
C ALA A 69 -9.23 5.59 -10.80
N ALA A 70 -10.52 5.76 -11.12
CA ALA A 70 -11.22 7.02 -10.90
C ALA A 70 -11.27 7.41 -9.41
N TYR A 71 -11.52 6.43 -8.54
CA TYR A 71 -11.51 6.65 -7.09
C TYR A 71 -10.11 7.03 -6.57
N ALA A 72 -9.06 6.36 -7.05
CA ALA A 72 -7.68 6.70 -6.69
C ALA A 72 -7.35 8.15 -7.06
N TRP A 73 -7.75 8.60 -8.26
CA TRP A 73 -7.56 9.98 -8.68
C TRP A 73 -8.25 10.98 -7.75
N LYS A 74 -9.51 10.69 -7.38
CA LYS A 74 -10.25 11.48 -6.39
C LYS A 74 -9.50 11.56 -5.04
N ARG A 75 -9.00 10.42 -4.53
CA ARG A 75 -8.25 10.37 -3.26
C ARG A 75 -6.92 11.13 -3.32
N ILE A 76 -6.22 11.09 -4.45
CA ILE A 76 -4.98 11.87 -4.66
C ILE A 76 -5.27 13.36 -4.48
N ILE A 77 -6.35 13.87 -5.09
CA ILE A 77 -6.76 15.27 -4.99
C ILE A 77 -7.20 15.62 -3.55
N GLU A 78 -8.10 14.82 -2.97
CA GLU A 78 -8.67 15.08 -1.64
C GLU A 78 -7.60 15.08 -0.54
N LEU A 79 -6.65 14.16 -0.61
CA LEU A 79 -5.57 14.03 0.37
C LEU A 79 -4.35 14.90 0.01
N ARG A 80 -4.44 15.68 -1.09
CA ARG A 80 -3.35 16.50 -1.63
C ARG A 80 -2.03 15.74 -1.69
N LEU A 81 -2.08 14.50 -2.19
CA LEU A 81 -0.90 13.66 -2.34
C LEU A 81 -0.02 14.27 -3.44
N SER A 82 0.90 15.16 -3.07
CA SER A 82 1.92 15.65 -3.99
C SER A 82 2.87 14.51 -4.33
N GLY A 83 3.07 14.24 -5.61
CA GLY A 83 4.10 13.30 -6.08
C GLY A 83 5.48 13.88 -5.81
N ARG A 84 5.99 13.75 -4.58
CA ARG A 84 7.25 14.34 -4.08
C ARG A 84 7.58 15.71 -4.70
N GLY A 85 7.04 16.79 -4.12
CA GLY A 85 7.28 18.17 -4.57
C GLY A 85 6.12 18.71 -5.40
N GLY A 86 5.54 19.81 -4.95
CA GLY A 86 4.41 20.43 -5.63
C GLY A 86 4.76 20.88 -7.05
N SER A 87 3.94 20.48 -8.01
CA SER A 87 3.42 21.38 -9.02
C SER A 87 2.18 20.73 -9.62
N PHE A 88 1.01 21.15 -9.14
CA PHE A 88 -0.27 20.83 -9.75
C PHE A 88 -0.63 21.97 -10.73
N TYR A 89 0.23 22.30 -11.70
CA TYR A 89 -0.14 23.10 -12.88
C TYR A 89 0.86 22.85 -14.01
N ALA A 90 0.37 22.24 -15.08
CA ALA A 90 0.77 22.47 -16.47
C ALA A 90 -0.50 22.28 -17.31
#